data_AF-A0A7C6ZXZ3-F1
#
_entry.id   AF-A0A7C6ZXZ3-F1
#
_cell.length_a   1.000
_cell.length_b   1.000
_cell.length_c   1.000
_cell.angle_alpha   90.00
_cell.angle_beta   90.00
_cell.angle_gamma   90.00
#
_symmetry.space_group_name_H-M   'P 1'
#
loop_
_entity.id
_entity.type
_entity.pdbx_description
1 polymer ?
#
loop_
_entity_poly.entity_id
_entity_poly.type
_entity_poly.pdbx_seq_one_letter_code
_entity_poly.pdbx_strand_id
1 'polypeptide(L)' 'GGAWGIAVLAAYMANRSENESLEDYLNNRVFKDNEKVTVSPDPDDVAGFDRFMERYVKGLAIERSAVENLE' A
#
# COMPACT_ATOMS: atom_id res chain seq x y z
N GLY A 1 -2.22 0.98 8.37
CA GLY A 1 -0.83 1.45 8.54
C GLY A 1 -0.82 2.81 9.24
N GLY A 2 0.35 3.46 9.36
CA GLY A 2 0.47 4.79 10.00
C GLY A 2 0.17 4.77 11.51
N ALA A 3 -0.21 5.91 12.07
CA ALA A 3 -0.49 6.06 13.51
C ALA A 3 -1.52 5.06 14.03
N TRP A 4 -2.55 4.74 13.22
CA TRP A 4 -3.54 3.73 13.57
C TRP A 4 -2.94 2.33 13.68
N GLY A 5 -2.04 1.95 12.77
CA GLY A 5 -1.33 0.67 12.86
C GLY A 5 -0.48 0.54 14.13
N ILE A 6 0.15 1.64 14.56
CA ILE A 6 0.94 1.69 15.81
C ILE A 6 0.03 1.52 17.03
N ALA A 7 -1.14 2.17 17.04
CA ALA A 7 -2.12 2.01 18.13
C ALA A 7 -2.65 0.57 18.23
N VAL A 8 -2.95 -0.07 17.09
CA VAL A 8 -3.36 -1.49 17.06
C VAL A 8 -2.25 -2.41 17.55
N LEU A 9 -0.99 -2.13 17.20
CA LEU A 9 0.15 -2.92 17.69
C LEU A 9 0.33 -2.77 19.20
N ALA A 10 0.21 -1.56 19.75
CA ALA A 10 0.24 -1.33 21.20
C ALA A 10 -0.91 -2.06 21.90
N ALA A 11 -2.12 -2.03 21.33
CA ALA A 11 -3.27 -2.76 21.84
C ALA A 11 -3.07 -4.28 21.80
N TYR A 12 -2.46 -4.82 20.74
CA TYR A 12 -2.08 -6.24 20.66
C TYR A 12 -1.09 -6.60 21.78
N MET A 13 -0.03 -5.82 21.97
CA MET A 13 0.96 -6.08 23.03
C MET A 13 0.35 -6.07 24.44
N ALA A 14 -0.67 -5.23 24.67
CA ALA A 14 -1.35 -5.13 25.95
C ALA A 14 -2.43 -6.20 26.18
N ASN A 15 -3.08 -6.70 25.12
CA ASN A 15 -4.32 -7.49 25.24
C ASN A 15 -4.27 -8.88 24.60
N ARG A 16 -3.14 -9.29 24.00
CA ARG A 16 -3.00 -10.62 23.40
C ARG A 16 -3.12 -11.72 24.44
N SER A 17 -3.68 -12.85 24.02
CA SER A 17 -3.65 -14.08 24.81
C SER A 17 -2.26 -14.73 24.73
N GLU A 18 -2.00 -15.69 25.63
CA GLU A 18 -0.76 -16.46 25.58
C GLU A 18 -0.64 -17.19 24.24
N ASN A 19 0.49 -17.00 23.55
CA ASN A 19 0.78 -17.54 22.21
C ASN A 19 -0.15 -17.08 21.08
N GLU A 20 -0.99 -16.06 21.28
CA GLU A 20 -1.78 -15.48 20.19
C GLU A 20 -0.86 -14.70 19.25
N SER A 21 -0.91 -15.02 17.95
CA SER A 21 -0.15 -14.30 16.92
C SER A 21 -0.80 -12.95 16.61
N LEU A 22 -0.02 -12.01 16.05
CA LEU A 22 -0.59 -10.73 15.60
C LEU A 22 -1.63 -10.97 14.50
N GLU A 23 -1.39 -11.92 13.60
CA GLU A 23 -2.33 -12.26 12.54
C GLU A 23 -3.67 -12.73 13.09
N ASP A 24 -3.65 -13.65 14.06
CA ASP A 24 -4.86 -14.17 14.70
C ASP A 24 -5.61 -13.08 15.46
N TYR A 25 -4.90 -12.23 16.19
CA TYR A 25 -5.50 -11.09 16.89
C TYR A 25 -6.18 -10.13 15.91
N LEU A 26 -5.52 -9.81 14.80
CA LEU A 26 -6.10 -8.94 13.77
C LEU A 26 -7.34 -9.59 13.14
N ASN A 27 -7.24 -10.85 12.71
CA ASN A 27 -8.32 -11.55 12.02
C ASN A 27 -9.53 -11.81 12.92
N ASN A 28 -9.31 -12.20 14.18
CA ASN A 28 -10.36 -12.70 15.06
C ASN A 28 -10.87 -11.67 16.07
N ARG A 29 -10.18 -10.54 16.26
CA ARG A 29 -10.60 -9.51 17.23
C ARG A 29 -10.75 -8.13 16.61
N VAL A 30 -9.80 -7.70 15.79
CA VAL A 30 -9.82 -6.34 15.22
C VAL A 30 -10.70 -6.26 13.97
N PHE A 31 -10.64 -7.27 13.10
CA PHE A 31 -11.32 -7.29 11.80
C PHE A 31 -12.35 -8.39 11.63
N LYS A 32 -12.72 -9.09 12.71
CA LYS A 32 -13.63 -10.24 12.66
C LYS A 32 -14.94 -9.94 11.94
N ASP A 33 -15.57 -8.83 12.30
CA ASP A 33 -16.89 -8.44 11.79
C ASP A 33 -16.80 -7.30 10.76
N ASN A 34 -15.60 -7.00 10.27
CA ASN A 34 -15.42 -5.95 9.25
C ASN A 34 -15.72 -6.50 7.86
N GLU A 35 -16.53 -5.77 7.11
CA GLU A 35 -16.75 -6.02 5.69
C GLU A 35 -15.43 -5.84 4.92
N LYS A 36 -15.08 -6.82 4.10
CA LYS A 36 -13.88 -6.80 3.26
C LYS A 36 -14.32 -6.74 1.82
N VAL A 37 -13.97 -5.65 1.14
CA VAL A 37 -14.20 -5.49 -0.29
C VAL A 37 -12.87 -5.58 -1.01
N THR A 38 -12.78 -6.47 -1.98
CA THR A 38 -11.64 -6.56 -2.89
C THR A 38 -12.07 -6.00 -4.23
N VAL A 39 -11.33 -5.01 -4.74
CA VAL A 39 -11.54 -4.45 -6.07
C VAL A 39 -10.45 -4.97 -7.00
N SER A 40 -10.85 -5.64 -8.07
CA SER A 40 -9.93 -6.05 -9.12
C SER A 40 -9.62 -4.87 -10.05
N PRO A 41 -8.38 -4.74 -10.54
CA PRO A 41 -8.05 -3.69 -11.50
C PRO A 41 -8.79 -3.91 -12.82
N ASP A 42 -9.18 -2.82 -13.46
CA ASP A 42 -9.72 -2.85 -14.82
C ASP A 42 -8.58 -3.19 -15.81
N PRO A 43 -8.72 -4.20 -16.68
CA PRO A 43 -7.70 -4.54 -17.68
C PRO A 43 -7.29 -3.39 -18.60
N ASP A 44 -8.22 -2.49 -18.93
CA ASP A 44 -7.93 -1.33 -19.78
C ASP A 44 -7.08 -0.29 -19.04
N ASP A 45 -7.35 -0.11 -17.74
CA ASP A 45 -6.52 0.73 -16.88
C ASP A 45 -5.11 0.15 -16.73
N VAL A 46 -4.98 -1.18 -16.51
CA VAL A 46 -3.67 -1.84 -16.43
C VAL A 46 -2.87 -1.58 -17.70
N ALA A 47 -3.45 -1.85 -18.87
CA ALA A 47 -2.78 -1.62 -20.14
C ALA A 47 -2.48 -0.13 -20.39
N GLY A 48 -3.33 0.77 -19.87
CA GLY A 48 -3.11 2.22 -19.87
C GLY A 48 -1.90 2.63 -19.04
N PHE A 49 -1.81 2.15 -17.80
CA PHE A 49 -0.71 2.42 -16.89
C PHE A 49 0.61 1.83 -17.39
N ASP A 50 0.62 0.64 -17.97
CA ASP A 50 1.83 0.05 -18.56
C ASP A 50 2.41 0.96 -19.66
N ARG A 51 1.56 1.41 -20.59
CA ARG A 51 1.96 2.36 -21.65
C ARG A 51 2.42 3.70 -21.07
N PHE A 52 1.75 4.19 -20.03
CA PHE A 52 2.17 5.40 -19.33
C PHE A 52 3.56 5.23 -18.71
N MET A 53 3.82 4.12 -18.02
CA MET A 53 5.09 3.86 -17.35
C MET A 53 6.24 3.73 -18.34
N GLU A 54 6.05 3.08 -19.49
CA GLU A 54 7.05 3.06 -20.56
C GLU A 54 7.43 4.47 -21.03
N ARG A 55 6.44 5.35 -21.21
CA ARG A 55 6.65 6.73 -21.64
C ARG A 55 7.29 7.57 -20.55
N TYR A 56 6.84 7.40 -19.30
CA TYR A 56 7.35 8.08 -18.14
C TYR A 56 8.85 7.81 -17.97
N VAL A 57 9.26 6.54 -18.02
CA VAL A 57 10.67 6.14 -17.90
C VAL A 57 11.50 6.72 -19.04
N LYS A 58 11.01 6.67 -20.29
CA LYS A 58 11.69 7.31 -21.43
C LYS A 58 11.80 8.83 -21.26
N GLY A 59 10.79 9.45 -20.66
CA GLY A 59 10.75 10.89 -20.38
C GLY A 59 11.73 11.36 -19.31
N LEU A 60 12.22 10.48 -18.43
CA LEU A 60 13.21 10.84 -17.40
C LEU A 60 14.49 11.41 -17.99
N ALA A 61 14.90 10.97 -19.18
CA ALA A 61 16.05 11.54 -19.87
C ALA A 61 15.82 13.01 -20.28
N ILE A 62 14.59 13.33 -20.70
CA ILE A 62 14.20 14.70 -21.08
C ILE A 62 14.20 15.60 -19.84
N GLU A 63 13.60 15.14 -18.74
CA GLU A 63 13.55 15.87 -17.47
C GLU A 63 14.97 16.14 -16.94
N ARG A 64 15.84 15.13 -16.95
CA ARG A 64 17.25 15.28 -16.57
C ARG A 64 17.97 16.32 -17.42
N SER A 65 17.87 16.23 -18.75
CA SER A 65 18.51 17.19 -19.66
C SER A 65 17.96 18.60 -19.49
N ALA A 66 16.67 18.76 -19.18
CA ALA A 66 16.09 20.07 -18.90
C ALA A 66 16.74 20.70 -17.66
N VAL A 67 16.92 19.94 -16.57
CA VAL A 67 17.60 20.42 -15.35
C VAL A 67 19.08 20.73 -15.61
N GLU A 68 19.77 19.90 -16.39
CA GLU A 68 21.19 20.10 -16.72
C GLU A 68 21.46 21.37 -17.55
N ASN A 69 20.45 21.90 -18.27
CA ASN A 69 20.61 23.02 -19.20
C ASN A 69 19.74 24.25 -18.83
N LEU A 70 19.18 24.30 -17.61
CA LEU A 70 18.22 25.33 -17.16
C LEU A 70 18.85 26.69 -16.77
N GLU A 71 19.96 27.11 -17.38
CA GLU A 71 20.64 28.38 -17.02
C GLU A 71 19.70 29.62 -17.04
#